data_AF-A0AAX4HRQ9-F1
#
_entry.id   AF-A0AAX4HRQ9-F1
#
_cell.length_a   1.000
_cell.length_b   1.000
_cell.length_c   1.000
_cell.angle_alpha   90.00
_cell.angle_beta   90.00
_cell.angle_gamma   90.00
#
_symmetry.space_group_name_H-M   'P 1'
#
loop_
_entity.id
_entity.type
_entity.pdbx_description
1 polymer ?
#
loop_
_entity_poly.entity_id
_entity_poly.type
_entity_poly.pdbx_seq_one_letter_code
_entity_poly.pdbx_strand_id
1 'polypeptide(L)'
;MEIKNQRGQTMVEYILLLAVVVSLVLTFYNSEAYRRLFGSQGKFGTKIKQDSEFAYRHAYLSKNQDGSIDPDVSIGEKDITAHPSYYDIKNSGTRFFGPKDPYGQ
;
A
#
# COMPACT_ATOMS: atom_id res chain seq x y z
N MET A 1 44.54 23.50 -30.18
CA MET A 1 43.17 23.05 -29.85
C MET A 1 42.50 24.25 -29.19
N GLU A 2 41.72 25.00 -29.97
CA GLU A 2 41.20 26.31 -29.56
C GLU A 2 39.88 26.11 -28.80
N ILE A 3 39.86 26.42 -27.51
CA ILE A 3 38.65 26.35 -26.68
C ILE A 3 37.85 27.63 -26.94
N LYS A 4 36.92 27.59 -27.89
CA LYS A 4 36.01 28.70 -28.15
C LYS A 4 35.08 28.89 -26.94
N ASN A 5 34.98 30.13 -26.46
CA ASN A 5 34.15 30.53 -25.33
C ASN A 5 32.66 30.33 -25.64
N GLN A 6 32.12 29.15 -25.30
CA GLN A 6 30.80 28.62 -25.70
C GLN A 6 29.71 28.77 -24.60
N ARG A 7 29.77 29.83 -23.79
CA ARG A 7 28.82 30.02 -22.65
C ARG A 7 27.33 30.03 -23.07
N GLY A 8 27.02 30.53 -24.27
CA GLY A 8 25.65 30.51 -24.81
C GLY A 8 25.23 29.13 -25.35
N GLN A 9 26.16 28.37 -25.94
CA GLN A 9 25.89 27.04 -26.50
C GLN A 9 25.63 26.00 -25.40
N THR A 10 26.34 26.11 -24.29
CA THR A 10 26.10 25.27 -23.10
C THR A 10 24.74 25.52 -22.45
N MET A 11 24.24 26.77 -22.42
CA MET A 11 22.91 27.07 -21.89
C MET A 11 21.78 26.42 -22.71
N VAL A 12 21.88 26.47 -24.04
CA VAL A 12 20.90 25.84 -24.95
C VAL A 12 20.89 24.32 -24.78
N GLU A 13 22.06 23.72 -24.59
CA GLU A 13 22.22 22.28 -24.37
C GLU A 13 21.51 21.82 -23.10
N TYR A 14 21.64 22.55 -21.99
CA TYR A 14 20.92 22.24 -20.76
C TYR A 14 19.41 22.42 -20.87
N ILE A 15 18.92 23.41 -21.62
CA ILE A 15 17.48 23.60 -21.85
C ILE A 15 16.91 22.45 -22.68
N LEU A 16 17.61 22.01 -23.73
CA LEU A 16 17.21 20.86 -24.53
C LEU A 16 17.23 19.57 -23.72
N LEU A 17 18.26 19.37 -22.91
CA LEU A 17 18.35 18.21 -22.03
C LEU A 17 17.20 18.20 -21.01
N LEU A 18 16.87 19.36 -20.42
CA LEU A 18 15.72 19.49 -19.54
C LEU A 18 14.41 19.18 -20.26
N ALA A 19 14.22 19.67 -21.49
CA ALA A 19 13.03 19.39 -22.29
C ALA A 19 12.86 17.89 -22.58
N VAL A 20 13.97 17.20 -22.88
CA VAL A 20 13.97 15.74 -23.07
C VAL A 20 13.65 14.99 -21.78
N VAL A 21 14.23 15.41 -20.64
CA VAL A 21 13.92 14.78 -19.34
C VAL A 21 12.45 14.96 -18.99
N VAL A 22 11.91 16.18 -19.16
CA VAL A 22 10.49 16.46 -18.89
C VAL A 22 9.57 15.65 -19.81
N SER A 23 9.90 15.53 -21.11
CA SER A 23 9.08 14.75 -22.04
C SER A 23 9.05 13.26 -21.70
N LEU A 24 10.18 12.69 -21.27
CA LEU A 24 10.26 11.31 -20.78
C LEU A 24 9.42 11.11 -19.52
N VAL A 25 9.52 12.02 -18.56
CA VAL A 25 8.74 11.98 -17.31
C VAL A 25 7.24 12.02 -17.61
N LEU A 26 6.79 12.95 -18.45
CA LEU A 26 5.38 13.06 -18.84
C LEU A 26 4.88 11.80 -19.57
N THR A 27 5.71 11.22 -20.42
CA THR A 27 5.39 9.97 -21.12
C THR A 27 5.20 8.81 -20.13
N PHE A 28 6.06 8.71 -19.13
CA PHE A 28 5.95 7.70 -18.08
C PHE A 28 4.66 7.88 -17.25
N TYR A 29 4.35 9.10 -16.80
CA TYR A 29 3.14 9.38 -16.02
C TYR A 29 1.84 9.14 -16.83
N ASN A 30 1.86 9.40 -18.13
CA ASN A 30 0.72 9.16 -19.02
C ASN A 30 0.58 7.69 -19.44
N SER A 31 1.56 6.83 -19.15
CA SER A 31 1.49 5.42 -19.48
C SER A 31 0.34 4.72 -18.76
N GLU A 32 -0.33 3.81 -19.47
CA GLU A 32 -1.43 3.01 -18.91
C GLU A 32 -0.96 2.16 -17.71
N ALA A 33 0.26 1.63 -17.79
CA ALA A 33 0.89 0.86 -16.71
C ALA A 33 1.02 1.68 -15.41
N TYR A 34 1.53 2.91 -15.50
CA TYR A 34 1.63 3.79 -14.34
C TYR A 34 0.25 4.12 -13.76
N ARG A 35 -0.71 4.52 -14.61
CA ARG A 35 -2.07 4.86 -14.18
C ARG A 35 -2.80 3.69 -13.52
N ARG A 36 -2.60 2.46 -14.02
CA ARG A 36 -3.19 1.23 -13.46
C ARG A 36 -2.64 0.89 -12.07
N LEU A 37 -1.38 1.23 -11.78
CA LEU A 37 -0.75 0.93 -10.49
C LEU A 37 -0.91 2.08 -9.49
N PHE A 38 -0.61 3.31 -9.91
CA PHE A 38 -0.44 4.49 -9.05
C PHE A 38 -1.44 5.63 -9.35
N GLY A 39 -2.35 5.46 -10.32
CA GLY A 39 -3.41 6.44 -10.57
C GLY A 39 -4.39 6.55 -9.39
N SER A 40 -5.38 7.45 -9.49
CA SER A 40 -6.37 7.68 -8.42
C SER A 40 -7.19 6.43 -8.04
N GLN A 41 -7.34 5.49 -8.98
CA GLN A 41 -7.93 4.15 -8.75
C GLN A 41 -6.89 3.03 -8.97
N GLY A 42 -5.61 3.36 -8.87
CA GLY A 42 -4.52 2.42 -9.06
C GLY A 42 -4.59 1.29 -8.03
N LYS A 43 -4.19 0.08 -8.45
CA LYS A 43 -4.26 -1.11 -7.59
C LYS A 43 -3.46 -0.96 -6.29
N PHE A 44 -2.37 -0.21 -6.31
CA PHE A 44 -1.50 -0.03 -5.15
C PHE A 44 -2.18 0.77 -4.04
N GLY A 45 -2.68 1.97 -4.36
CA GLY A 45 -3.34 2.84 -3.39
C GLY A 45 -4.62 2.21 -2.82
N THR A 46 -5.43 1.61 -3.69
CA THR A 46 -6.65 0.91 -3.26
C THR A 46 -6.34 -0.25 -2.31
N LYS A 47 -5.30 -1.04 -2.61
CA LYS A 47 -4.90 -2.17 -1.77
C LYS A 47 -4.40 -1.70 -0.40
N ILE A 48 -3.52 -0.70 -0.34
CA ILE A 48 -3.02 -0.16 0.94
C ILE A 48 -4.17 0.41 1.77
N LYS A 49 -5.09 1.14 1.14
CA LYS A 49 -6.27 1.70 1.81
C LYS A 49 -7.12 0.59 2.41
N GLN A 50 -7.48 -0.42 1.62
CA GLN A 50 -8.30 -1.55 2.07
C GLN A 50 -7.61 -2.32 3.21
N ASP A 51 -6.31 -2.58 3.10
CA ASP A 51 -5.54 -3.27 4.15
C ASP A 51 -5.53 -2.48 5.45
N SER A 52 -5.31 -1.16 5.34
CA SER A 52 -5.28 -0.27 6.50
C SER A 52 -6.65 -0.17 7.16
N GLU A 53 -7.73 -0.05 6.38
CA GLU A 53 -9.11 -0.02 6.89
C GLU A 53 -9.49 -1.33 7.58
N PHE A 54 -9.12 -2.47 6.99
CA PHE A 54 -9.37 -3.78 7.57
C PHE A 54 -8.57 -3.99 8.86
N ALA A 55 -7.25 -3.75 8.81
CA ALA A 55 -6.38 -3.92 9.96
C ALA A 55 -6.77 -2.99 11.12
N TYR A 56 -7.25 -1.79 10.83
CA TYR A 56 -7.78 -0.89 11.84
C TYR A 56 -9.03 -1.46 12.54
N ARG A 57 -9.95 -2.08 11.78
CA ARG A 57 -11.21 -2.63 12.32
C ARG A 57 -11.03 -3.96 13.03
N HIS A 58 -10.20 -4.84 12.47
CA HIS A 58 -10.12 -6.23 12.87
C HIS A 58 -8.81 -6.57 13.59
N ALA A 59 -7.85 -5.63 13.63
CA ALA A 59 -6.56 -5.77 14.32
C ALA A 59 -5.68 -6.93 13.82
N TYR A 60 -6.02 -7.56 12.69
CA TYR A 60 -5.18 -8.50 11.94
C TYR A 60 -5.24 -8.17 10.44
N LEU A 61 -4.31 -8.72 9.66
CA LEU A 61 -4.25 -8.49 8.22
C LEU A 61 -5.26 -9.42 7.51
N SER A 62 -6.07 -8.86 6.62
CA SER A 62 -6.94 -9.66 5.74
C SER A 62 -6.05 -10.46 4.81
N LYS A 63 -6.06 -11.79 4.97
CA LYS A 63 -5.20 -12.66 4.18
C LYS A 63 -6.03 -13.69 3.43
N ASN A 64 -6.59 -13.27 2.29
CA ASN A 64 -7.12 -14.21 1.32
C ASN A 64 -5.96 -14.88 0.56
N GLN A 65 -6.15 -16.14 0.16
CA GLN A 65 -5.11 -16.93 -0.53
C GLN A 65 -4.71 -16.33 -1.88
N ASP A 66 -5.57 -15.50 -2.48
CA ASP A 66 -5.36 -14.77 -3.73
C ASP A 66 -4.76 -13.36 -3.52
N GLY A 67 -4.53 -12.95 -2.27
CA GLY A 67 -4.02 -11.62 -1.92
C GLY A 67 -5.03 -10.49 -2.11
N SER A 68 -6.31 -10.81 -2.29
CA SER A 68 -7.41 -9.84 -2.18
C SER A 68 -7.65 -9.46 -0.71
N ILE A 69 -8.24 -8.29 -0.50
CA ILE A 69 -8.61 -7.79 0.82
C ILE A 69 -10.12 -7.74 0.87
N ASP A 70 -10.70 -8.57 1.73
CA ASP A 70 -12.14 -8.54 1.95
C ASP A 70 -12.44 -7.33 2.85
N PRO A 71 -13.39 -6.44 2.48
CA PRO A 71 -13.76 -5.33 3.34
C PRO A 71 -14.39 -5.77 4.67
N ASP A 72 -14.77 -7.04 4.80
CA ASP A 72 -15.45 -7.59 5.97
C ASP A 72 -14.83 -8.93 6.39
N VAL A 73 -15.07 -9.34 7.63
CA VAL A 73 -14.65 -10.66 8.10
C VAL A 73 -15.49 -11.76 7.45
N SER A 74 -14.87 -12.92 7.21
CA SER A 74 -15.56 -14.07 6.61
C SER A 74 -16.81 -14.44 7.40
N ILE A 75 -17.85 -14.96 6.74
CA ILE A 75 -19.15 -15.25 7.37
C ILE A 75 -19.02 -16.17 8.61
N GLY A 76 -18.08 -17.12 8.60
CA GLY A 76 -17.80 -18.00 9.75
C GLY A 76 -17.00 -17.34 10.90
N GLU A 77 -16.46 -16.15 10.67
CA GLU A 77 -15.68 -15.34 11.62
C GLU A 77 -16.52 -14.18 12.21
N LYS A 78 -17.80 -14.05 11.81
CA LYS A 78 -18.75 -13.03 12.30
C LYS A 78 -19.37 -13.36 13.66
N ASP A 79 -19.00 -14.47 14.27
CA ASP A 79 -19.50 -14.85 15.58
C ASP A 79 -19.02 -13.86 16.65
N ILE A 80 -19.96 -13.09 17.18
CA ILE A 80 -19.75 -12.05 18.19
C ILE A 80 -19.22 -12.65 19.50
N THR A 81 -19.49 -13.93 19.74
CA THR A 81 -19.07 -14.65 20.95
C THR A 81 -17.57 -14.95 20.95
N ALA A 82 -16.94 -15.00 19.77
CA ALA A 82 -15.51 -15.18 19.59
C ALA A 82 -15.02 -14.31 18.43
N HIS A 83 -14.93 -12.99 18.67
CA HIS A 83 -14.43 -12.08 17.65
C HIS A 83 -12.97 -12.46 17.26
N PRO A 84 -12.64 -12.59 15.97
CA PRO A 84 -11.32 -13.07 15.53
C PRO A 84 -10.16 -12.17 15.96
N SER A 85 -10.45 -10.88 16.21
CA SER A 85 -9.45 -9.96 16.78
C SER A 85 -9.06 -10.29 18.23
N TYR A 86 -9.94 -10.98 18.96
CA TYR A 86 -9.76 -11.31 20.37
C TYR A 86 -9.32 -12.76 20.56
N TYR A 87 -9.99 -13.70 19.89
CA TYR A 87 -9.75 -15.13 20.04
C TYR A 87 -9.42 -15.76 18.69
N ASP A 88 -8.24 -16.35 18.59
CA ASP A 88 -7.82 -17.14 17.44
C ASP A 88 -8.40 -18.56 17.58
N ILE A 89 -9.40 -18.86 16.76
CA ILE A 89 -10.05 -20.17 16.74
C ILE A 89 -9.07 -21.29 16.31
N LYS A 90 -8.09 -20.99 15.45
CA LYS A 90 -7.12 -22.00 14.95
C LYS A 90 -6.10 -22.38 16.02
N ASN A 91 -5.61 -21.39 16.76
CA ASN A 91 -4.62 -21.59 17.81
C ASN A 91 -5.23 -21.75 19.21
N SER A 92 -6.58 -21.70 19.33
CA SER A 92 -7.32 -21.83 20.58
C SER A 92 -6.79 -20.94 21.70
N GLY A 93 -6.58 -19.65 21.38
CA GLY A 93 -5.97 -18.71 22.31
C GLY A 93 -6.23 -17.26 21.95
N THR A 94 -6.03 -16.37 22.90
CA THR A 94 -6.13 -14.93 22.68
C THR A 94 -4.76 -14.32 22.45
N ARG A 95 -4.68 -13.30 21.59
CA ARG A 95 -3.48 -12.47 21.39
C ARG A 95 -3.22 -11.50 22.55
N PHE A 96 -4.20 -11.34 23.44
CA PHE A 96 -4.12 -10.45 24.58
C PHE A 96 -3.58 -11.20 25.80
N PHE A 97 -2.84 -10.51 26.66
CA PHE A 97 -2.43 -11.09 27.93
C PHE A 97 -3.67 -11.24 28.82
N GLY A 98 -4.05 -12.47 29.11
CA GLY A 98 -5.05 -12.79 30.12
C GLY A 98 -4.46 -12.68 31.53
N PRO A 99 -5.31 -12.52 32.56
CA PRO A 99 -4.85 -12.63 33.94
C PRO A 99 -4.30 -14.04 34.18
N LYS A 100 -3.17 -14.14 34.90
CA LYS A 100 -2.53 -15.43 35.24
C LYS A 100 -3.46 -16.31 36.09
N ASP A 101 -4.22 -15.68 36.97
CA ASP A 101 -5.17 -16.31 37.88
C ASP A 101 -6.59 -15.76 37.62
N PRO A 102 -7.65 -16.58 37.75
CA PRO A 102 -9.02 -16.08 37.65
C PRO A 102 -9.28 -14.99 38.69
N TYR A 103 -9.97 -13.92 38.28
CA TYR A 103 -10.37 -12.85 39.20
C TYR A 103 -11.30 -13.42 40.28
N GLY A 104 -10.77 -13.65 41.47
CA GLY A 104 -11.51 -14.00 42.68
C GLY A 104 -12.21 -15.36 42.61
N GLN A 105 -11.56 -16.40 43.12
CA GLN A 105 -12.27 -17.55 43.70
C GLN A 105 -12.59 -17.27 45.17
#